data_AF-A0A8H3ZMW6-F1
#
_entry.id   AF-A0A8H3ZMW6-F1
#
_cell.length_a   1.000
_cell.length_b   1.000
_cell.length_c   1.000
_cell.angle_alpha   90.00
_cell.angle_beta   90.00
_cell.angle_gamma   90.00
#
_symmetry.space_group_name_H-M   'P 1'
#
loop_
_entity.id
_entity.type
_entity.pdbx_description
1 polymer ?
#
loop_
_entity_poly.entity_id
_entity_poly.type
_entity_poly.pdbx_seq_one_letter_code
_entity_poly.pdbx_strand_id
1 'polypeptide(L)'
;MAATRHLTTSPRSFHRFSDLPAELRLKIWEDASTGPSMHVFDVCFPSWRGAERSKRAFQDADGHVSEANQARWSKYSQCVFLDALEAGPEELARSTRVARHAHDPSVYKLRRAQQVTSAEASGATAKLGKDVNTVCLPGRNEKIVYDNEEDVLFLRFRDGGAVTELSQGVLFGEYDASGANSLSEVLEGPWSAEMAATLHGGRKIALDVAETWTNETVGAVLLEEVAYLGCCLQQGLRVLYLVDHCPGRCSRCGRKGMAADRLQERGQLYRQLHYDETQGREPDVVRGVGKTYREVFDFEGMGWSDKHPSFVFARAMDETIRSQQADADARRFQGVRVLVVEDEDVDGLDTTTLMDCNPEGAPEKKMDMVWEMSLRWSC
;
A
#
# COMPACT_ATOMS: atom_id res chain seq x y z
N MET A 1 -1.21 22.52 -42.02
CA MET A 1 -0.55 23.40 -41.04
C MET A 1 -0.18 22.55 -39.84
N ALA A 2 1.09 22.16 -39.74
CA ALA A 2 1.58 21.30 -38.67
C ALA A 2 1.81 22.14 -37.40
N ALA A 3 1.15 21.76 -36.30
CA ALA A 3 1.38 22.35 -35.00
C ALA A 3 2.75 21.86 -34.48
N THR A 4 3.70 22.78 -34.43
CA THR A 4 5.02 22.58 -33.82
C THR A 4 4.82 22.30 -32.33
N ARG A 5 4.94 21.04 -31.92
CA ARG A 5 5.06 20.67 -30.51
C ARG A 5 6.38 21.26 -30.00
N HIS A 6 6.30 22.30 -29.18
CA HIS A 6 7.41 22.71 -28.36
C HIS A 6 7.70 21.58 -27.37
N LEU A 7 8.75 20.80 -27.66
CA LEU A 7 9.43 19.98 -26.66
C LEU A 7 10.05 20.95 -25.66
N THR A 8 9.32 21.27 -24.60
CA THR A 8 9.90 21.87 -23.40
C THR A 8 10.81 20.83 -22.78
N THR A 9 12.10 20.88 -23.14
CA THR A 9 13.16 20.26 -22.36
C THR A 9 13.18 20.93 -20.99
N SER A 10 12.57 20.27 -20.00
CA SER A 10 12.77 20.60 -18.59
C SER A 10 14.26 20.41 -18.21
N PRO A 11 14.77 21.19 -17.25
CA PRO A 11 16.20 21.23 -16.98
C PRO A 11 16.67 19.95 -16.28
N ARG A 12 17.61 19.26 -16.93
CA ARG A 12 18.32 18.02 -16.52
C ARG A 12 19.09 18.09 -15.18
N SER A 13 19.00 19.19 -14.44
CA SER A 13 19.31 19.40 -13.02
C SER A 13 19.42 20.90 -12.77
N PHE A 14 19.11 21.34 -11.55
CA PHE A 14 19.19 22.75 -11.19
C PHE A 14 20.63 23.12 -10.80
N HIS A 15 21.53 23.16 -11.79
CA HIS A 15 22.97 23.34 -11.59
C HIS A 15 23.39 24.60 -10.82
N ARG A 16 22.50 25.61 -10.78
CA ARG A 16 22.72 26.87 -10.06
C ARG A 16 22.05 26.89 -8.68
N PHE A 17 21.59 25.74 -8.18
CA PHE A 17 20.98 25.65 -6.85
C PHE A 17 21.92 26.19 -5.79
N SER A 18 23.21 25.86 -5.86
CA SER A 18 24.25 26.35 -4.94
C SER A 18 24.45 27.86 -4.98
N ASP A 19 24.10 28.51 -6.10
CA ASP A 19 24.25 29.96 -6.27
C ASP A 19 23.12 30.74 -5.58
N LEU A 20 22.05 30.06 -5.14
CA LEU A 20 20.94 30.71 -4.47
C LEU A 20 21.31 31.13 -3.04
N PRO A 21 20.76 32.27 -2.55
CA PRO A 21 20.78 32.63 -1.13
C PRO A 21 20.35 31.47 -0.25
N ALA A 22 20.99 31.32 0.92
CA ALA A 22 20.75 30.22 1.84
C ALA A 22 19.28 30.12 2.25
N GLU A 23 18.60 31.26 2.43
CA GLU A 23 17.19 31.36 2.77
C GLU A 23 16.29 30.76 1.68
N LEU A 24 16.63 30.99 0.40
CA LEU A 24 15.89 30.40 -0.72
C LEU A 24 16.17 28.91 -0.85
N ARG A 25 17.42 28.47 -0.65
CA ARG A 25 17.77 27.04 -0.65
C ARG A 25 17.03 26.29 0.46
N LEU A 26 16.98 26.86 1.67
CA LEU A 26 16.23 26.32 2.80
C LEU A 26 14.75 26.23 2.47
N LYS A 27 14.14 27.31 1.96
CA LYS A 27 12.72 27.31 1.61
C LYS A 27 12.38 26.27 0.55
N ILE A 28 13.23 26.09 -0.46
CA ILE A 28 13.05 25.05 -1.48
C ILE A 28 13.08 23.66 -0.84
N TRP A 29 14.01 23.39 0.08
CA TRP A 29 14.08 22.11 0.77
C TRP A 29 12.88 21.86 1.69
N GLU A 30 12.42 22.90 2.38
CA GLU A 30 11.22 22.84 3.21
C GLU A 30 10.00 22.53 2.34
N ASP A 31 9.76 23.32 1.29
CA ASP A 31 8.63 23.13 0.37
C ASP A 31 8.67 21.73 -0.29
N ALA A 32 9.86 21.26 -0.70
CA ALA A 32 10.03 19.94 -1.30
C ALA A 32 9.79 18.77 -0.32
N SER A 33 9.86 19.02 0.99
CA SER A 33 9.69 18.01 2.04
C SER A 33 8.32 18.09 2.73
N THR A 34 7.48 19.06 2.35
CA THR A 34 6.19 19.30 2.99
C THR A 34 5.05 18.45 2.41
N GLY A 35 4.12 18.09 3.30
CA GLY A 35 2.86 17.43 2.98
C GLY A 35 2.88 15.91 3.13
N PRO A 36 1.70 15.27 2.99
CA PRO A 36 1.55 13.83 3.16
C PRO A 36 2.45 13.06 2.19
N SER A 37 3.28 12.18 2.72
CA SER A 37 4.20 11.36 1.91
C SER A 37 3.88 9.87 1.99
N MET A 38 4.11 9.17 0.89
CA MET A 38 3.93 7.72 0.80
C MET A 38 5.23 7.00 1.16
N HIS A 39 5.13 5.98 2.01
CA HIS A 39 6.23 5.09 2.37
C HIS A 39 5.83 3.64 2.12
N VAL A 40 6.41 3.03 1.09
CA VAL A 40 6.04 1.70 0.64
C VAL A 40 6.98 0.66 1.23
N PHE A 41 6.39 -0.36 1.83
CA PHE A 41 7.09 -1.49 2.44
C PHE A 41 6.52 -2.79 1.97
N ASP A 42 7.43 -3.73 1.84
CA ASP A 42 7.20 -5.04 1.29
C ASP A 42 6.96 -5.96 2.51
N VAL A 43 5.84 -6.71 2.55
CA VAL A 43 5.52 -7.60 3.68
C VAL A 43 6.04 -9.02 3.42
N CYS A 44 7.00 -9.48 4.19
CA CYS A 44 7.69 -10.77 4.02
C CYS A 44 7.03 -11.88 4.85
N PHE A 45 6.76 -13.02 4.23
CA PHE A 45 6.19 -14.21 4.86
C PHE A 45 7.25 -15.28 5.20
N PRO A 46 7.00 -16.12 6.22
CA PRO A 46 7.89 -17.22 6.61
C PRO A 46 8.29 -18.17 5.46
N SER A 47 9.55 -18.61 5.44
CA SER A 47 10.13 -19.38 4.31
C SER A 47 9.58 -20.79 4.12
N TRP A 48 9.01 -21.42 5.17
CA TRP A 48 8.50 -22.79 5.12
C TRP A 48 7.30 -22.98 4.18
N ARG A 49 6.71 -21.88 3.70
CA ARG A 49 5.64 -21.85 2.70
C ARG A 49 6.12 -21.61 1.26
N GLY A 50 7.42 -21.78 1.00
CA GLY A 50 7.97 -21.76 -0.36
C GLY A 50 8.37 -20.38 -0.91
N ALA A 51 8.43 -19.33 -0.07
CA ALA A 51 8.89 -18.01 -0.49
C ALA A 51 10.35 -17.76 -0.08
N GLU A 52 11.27 -17.82 -1.06
CA GLU A 52 12.69 -17.42 -0.91
C GLU A 52 12.87 -15.96 -0.46
N ARG A 53 11.82 -15.14 -0.52
CA ARG A 53 11.86 -13.71 -0.24
C ARG A 53 12.28 -13.38 1.20
N SER A 54 11.77 -14.10 2.20
CA SER A 54 12.18 -13.84 3.59
C SER A 54 13.66 -14.06 3.81
N LYS A 55 14.29 -14.97 3.07
CA LYS A 55 15.75 -15.17 3.08
C LYS A 55 16.47 -14.10 2.28
N ARG A 56 15.95 -13.71 1.11
CA ARG A 56 16.50 -12.63 0.27
C ARG A 56 16.56 -11.28 1.00
N ALA A 57 15.61 -11.00 1.89
CA ALA A 57 15.63 -9.80 2.74
C ALA A 57 16.92 -9.67 3.57
N PHE A 58 17.58 -10.78 3.88
CA PHE A 58 18.83 -10.85 4.65
C PHE A 58 20.07 -11.12 3.78
N GLN A 59 19.93 -11.07 2.45
CA GLN A 59 21.07 -11.15 1.55
C GLN A 59 21.78 -9.80 1.45
N ASP A 60 23.11 -9.85 1.38
CA ASP A 60 23.96 -8.71 1.07
C ASP A 60 23.82 -8.35 -0.43
N ALA A 61 24.44 -7.24 -0.86
CA ALA A 61 24.34 -6.76 -2.25
C ALA A 61 24.79 -7.81 -3.28
N ASP A 62 25.70 -8.72 -2.90
CA ASP A 62 26.21 -9.81 -3.72
C ASP A 62 25.33 -11.07 -3.71
N GLY A 63 24.16 -11.02 -3.06
CA GLY A 63 23.24 -12.16 -2.92
C GLY A 63 23.66 -13.20 -1.88
N HIS A 64 24.76 -12.97 -1.17
CA HIS A 64 25.25 -13.84 -0.10
C HIS A 64 24.58 -13.53 1.24
N VAL A 65 24.35 -14.57 2.05
CA VAL A 65 23.90 -14.41 3.45
C VAL A 65 25.10 -14.62 4.34
N SER A 66 25.62 -13.54 4.94
CA SER A 66 26.67 -13.64 5.97
C SER A 66 26.18 -14.42 7.19
N GLU A 67 27.10 -14.94 8.02
CA GLU A 67 26.73 -15.68 9.24
C GLU A 67 25.89 -14.82 10.20
N ALA A 68 26.21 -13.53 10.31
CA ALA A 68 25.42 -12.57 11.10
C ALA A 68 24.01 -12.40 10.53
N ASN A 69 23.87 -12.27 9.20
CA ASN A 69 22.57 -12.16 8.56
C ASN A 69 21.77 -13.47 8.68
N GLN A 70 22.43 -14.62 8.62
CA GLN A 70 21.82 -15.93 8.82
C GLN A 70 21.26 -16.06 10.24
N ALA A 71 22.03 -15.66 11.25
CA ALA A 71 21.58 -15.65 12.65
C ALA A 71 20.37 -14.72 12.86
N ARG A 72 20.38 -13.53 12.23
CA ARG A 72 19.20 -12.64 12.26
C ARG A 72 18.01 -13.28 11.56
N TRP A 73 18.20 -13.82 10.35
CA TRP A 73 17.12 -14.48 9.60
C TRP A 73 16.49 -15.61 10.40
N SER A 74 17.27 -16.42 11.12
CA SER A 74 16.74 -17.49 11.99
C SER A 74 15.78 -16.97 13.07
N LYS A 75 15.89 -15.71 13.52
CA LYS A 75 14.94 -15.08 14.45
C LYS A 75 13.61 -14.72 13.77
N TYR A 76 13.63 -14.38 12.49
CA TYR A 76 12.45 -13.91 11.74
C TYR A 76 11.87 -14.95 10.77
N SER A 77 12.51 -16.12 10.62
CA SER A 77 12.15 -17.16 9.64
C SER A 77 10.74 -17.75 9.85
N GLN A 78 10.19 -17.57 11.05
CA GLN A 78 8.86 -18.04 11.44
C GLN A 78 7.83 -16.91 11.63
N CYS A 79 8.21 -15.65 11.39
CA CYS A 79 7.34 -14.50 11.61
C CYS A 79 7.12 -13.68 10.33
N VAL A 80 6.03 -12.92 10.29
CA VAL A 80 5.80 -11.90 9.25
C VAL A 80 6.55 -10.62 9.64
N PHE A 81 7.25 -10.00 8.70
CA PHE A 81 8.02 -8.78 8.94
C PHE A 81 8.05 -7.84 7.72
N LEU A 82 8.44 -6.59 7.93
CA LEU A 82 8.54 -5.57 6.89
C LEU A 82 9.95 -5.53 6.29
N ASP A 83 10.04 -5.36 4.97
CA ASP A 83 11.28 -5.10 4.25
C ASP A 83 11.14 -3.89 3.30
N ALA A 84 12.25 -3.38 2.81
CA ALA A 84 12.25 -2.35 1.78
C ALA A 84 11.63 -2.88 0.48
N LEU A 85 10.93 -2.00 -0.24
CA LEU A 85 10.36 -2.31 -1.55
C LEU A 85 11.45 -2.78 -2.52
N GLU A 86 11.27 -3.99 -3.07
CA GLU A 86 12.01 -4.41 -4.24
C GLU A 86 11.44 -3.71 -5.49
N ALA A 87 12.31 -3.01 -6.22
CA ALA A 87 12.01 -2.30 -7.46
C ALA A 87 13.14 -2.53 -8.47
N GLY A 88 12.86 -2.31 -9.77
CA GLY A 88 13.84 -2.45 -10.85
C GLY A 88 13.44 -3.46 -11.92
N PRO A 89 14.35 -3.76 -12.88
CA PRO A 89 14.03 -4.61 -14.03
C PRO A 89 13.58 -6.02 -13.67
N GLU A 90 14.20 -6.62 -12.64
CA GLU A 90 13.81 -7.96 -12.16
C GLU A 90 12.39 -7.95 -11.60
N GLU A 91 12.01 -6.88 -10.90
CA GLU A 91 10.66 -6.71 -10.37
C GLU A 91 9.63 -6.53 -11.48
N LEU A 92 9.94 -5.71 -12.50
CA LEU A 92 9.07 -5.52 -13.65
C LEU A 92 8.83 -6.82 -14.44
N ALA A 93 9.82 -7.69 -14.48
CA ALA A 93 9.74 -8.98 -15.19
C ALA A 93 8.89 -10.03 -14.47
N ARG A 94 8.60 -9.85 -13.16
CA ARG A 94 7.78 -10.81 -12.41
C ARG A 94 6.33 -10.78 -12.85
N SER A 95 5.65 -11.92 -12.77
CA SER A 95 4.22 -12.03 -13.04
C SER A 95 3.45 -12.01 -11.73
N THR A 96 2.97 -10.83 -11.33
CA THR A 96 2.22 -10.62 -10.09
C THR A 96 0.92 -9.85 -10.37
N ARG A 97 -0.06 -9.98 -9.48
CA ARG A 97 -1.30 -9.18 -9.53
C ARG A 97 -1.12 -7.78 -8.94
N VAL A 98 -0.15 -7.59 -8.04
CA VAL A 98 0.19 -6.28 -7.45
C VAL A 98 1.04 -5.42 -8.39
N ALA A 99 1.07 -4.12 -8.14
CA ALA A 99 1.88 -3.18 -8.89
C ALA A 99 3.40 -3.47 -8.78
N ARG A 100 4.07 -3.43 -9.94
CA ARG A 100 5.53 -3.60 -10.09
C ARG A 100 6.15 -2.28 -10.48
N HIS A 101 7.19 -1.86 -9.78
CA HIS A 101 7.80 -0.55 -9.98
C HIS A 101 9.22 -0.65 -10.53
N ALA A 102 9.53 0.17 -11.53
CA ALA A 102 10.89 0.33 -12.04
C ALA A 102 11.81 1.04 -11.03
N HIS A 103 11.23 1.97 -10.25
CA HIS A 103 11.88 2.69 -9.18
C HIS A 103 11.03 2.67 -7.90
N ASP A 104 11.68 2.78 -6.74
CA ASP A 104 10.97 2.83 -5.46
C ASP A 104 10.29 4.19 -5.24
N PRO A 105 8.94 4.26 -5.17
CA PRO A 105 8.23 5.53 -4.97
C PRO A 105 8.27 6.01 -3.51
N SER A 106 8.96 5.33 -2.60
CA SER A 106 8.96 5.66 -1.17
C SER A 106 9.76 6.91 -0.83
N VAL A 107 9.09 7.89 -0.23
CA VAL A 107 9.71 9.18 0.12
C VAL A 107 10.80 9.05 1.19
N TYR A 108 10.78 8.02 2.05
CA TYR A 108 11.83 7.85 3.06
C TYR A 108 13.23 7.67 2.45
N LYS A 109 13.34 7.03 1.27
CA LYS A 109 14.62 6.88 0.56
C LYS A 109 15.10 8.22 0.04
N LEU A 110 14.19 9.02 -0.53
CA LEU A 110 14.48 10.37 -0.98
C LEU A 110 14.92 11.26 0.19
N ARG A 111 14.17 11.26 1.30
CA ARG A 111 14.51 12.04 2.51
C ARG A 111 15.90 11.66 3.03
N ARG A 112 16.23 10.37 3.08
CA ARG A 112 17.59 9.93 3.47
C ARG A 112 18.67 10.45 2.52
N ALA A 113 18.45 10.38 1.22
CA ALA A 113 19.40 10.91 0.23
C ALA A 113 19.58 12.43 0.38
N GLN A 114 18.50 13.16 0.64
CA GLN A 114 18.53 14.60 0.90
C GLN A 114 19.29 14.94 2.18
N GLN A 115 19.11 14.18 3.25
CA GLN A 115 19.79 14.39 4.54
C GLN A 115 21.31 14.39 4.42
N VAL A 116 21.87 13.61 3.49
CA VAL A 116 23.33 13.55 3.27
C VAL A 116 23.84 14.55 2.22
N THR A 117 22.95 15.27 1.53
CA THR A 117 23.33 16.20 0.46
C THR A 117 23.86 17.53 1.00
N SER A 118 23.23 18.09 2.03
CA SER A 118 23.66 19.37 2.64
C SER A 118 23.11 19.55 4.06
N ALA A 119 23.70 20.46 4.82
CA ALA A 119 23.19 20.81 6.16
C ALA A 119 21.79 21.43 6.10
N GLU A 120 21.49 22.22 5.06
CA GLU A 120 20.16 22.82 4.87
C GLU A 120 19.11 21.74 4.57
N ALA A 121 19.43 20.79 3.68
CA ALA A 121 18.55 19.66 3.37
C ALA A 121 18.34 18.75 4.59
N SER A 122 19.40 18.49 5.36
CA SER A 122 19.32 17.75 6.62
C SER A 122 18.39 18.44 7.62
N GLY A 123 18.54 19.76 7.81
CA GLY A 123 17.68 20.54 8.69
C GLY A 123 16.21 20.57 8.26
N ALA A 124 15.94 20.63 6.96
CA ALA A 124 14.57 20.62 6.44
C ALA A 124 13.88 19.25 6.61
N THR A 125 14.59 18.17 6.32
CA THR A 125 14.05 16.80 6.37
C THR A 125 14.02 16.19 7.78
N ALA A 126 14.77 16.75 8.73
CA ALA A 126 14.77 16.31 10.13
C ALA A 126 13.62 16.91 10.96
N LYS A 127 12.90 17.91 10.44
CA LYS A 127 11.71 18.48 11.07
C LYS A 127 10.52 17.51 10.94
N LEU A 128 10.57 16.43 11.70
CA LEU A 128 9.43 15.53 11.87
C LEU A 128 8.42 16.16 12.84
N GLY A 129 7.14 15.85 12.65
CA GLY A 129 6.06 16.21 13.57
C GLY A 129 6.28 15.70 15.00
N LYS A 130 5.37 16.06 15.90
CA LYS A 130 5.43 15.63 17.31
C LYS A 130 5.08 14.14 17.49
N ASP A 131 4.25 13.59 16.62
CA ASP A 131 3.88 12.17 16.61
C ASP A 131 4.63 11.49 15.46
N VAL A 132 5.58 10.63 15.81
CA VAL A 132 6.41 9.90 14.86
C VAL A 132 6.22 8.41 15.08
N ASN A 133 6.26 7.66 13.98
CA ASN A 133 6.28 6.21 14.04
C ASN A 133 7.56 5.67 13.40
N THR A 134 7.96 4.46 13.78
CA THR A 134 9.22 3.84 13.33
C THR A 134 8.96 2.49 12.69
N VAL A 135 9.39 2.34 11.44
CA VAL A 135 9.44 1.06 10.73
C VAL A 135 10.82 0.46 10.95
N CYS A 136 10.88 -0.80 11.39
CA CYS A 136 12.14 -1.55 11.46
C CYS A 136 12.20 -2.56 10.31
N LEU A 137 13.31 -2.56 9.56
CA LEU A 137 13.60 -3.51 8.50
C LEU A 137 14.69 -4.47 8.99
N PRO A 138 14.32 -5.64 9.55
CA PRO A 138 15.29 -6.55 10.19
C PRO A 138 16.31 -7.13 9.21
N GLY A 139 15.92 -7.32 7.94
CA GLY A 139 16.79 -7.78 6.87
C GLY A 139 17.99 -6.86 6.65
N ARG A 140 17.70 -5.55 6.54
CA ARG A 140 18.66 -4.46 6.31
C ARG A 140 19.28 -3.91 7.60
N ASN A 141 18.83 -4.35 8.77
CA ASN A 141 19.16 -3.77 10.08
C ASN A 141 18.96 -2.24 10.09
N GLU A 142 17.81 -1.81 9.57
CA GLU A 142 17.52 -0.42 9.30
C GLU A 142 16.29 0.05 10.08
N LYS A 143 16.29 1.31 10.51
CA LYS A 143 15.12 1.97 11.10
C LYS A 143 14.76 3.20 10.29
N ILE A 144 13.48 3.34 10.01
CA ILE A 144 12.93 4.45 9.25
C ILE A 144 11.90 5.14 10.13
N VAL A 145 12.08 6.44 10.32
CA VAL A 145 11.16 7.28 11.09
C VAL A 145 10.36 8.14 10.11
N TYR A 146 9.06 8.24 10.33
CA TYR A 146 8.15 9.03 9.51
C TYR A 146 7.14 9.82 10.35
N ASP A 147 6.52 10.84 9.75
CA ASP A 147 5.49 11.64 10.41
C ASP A 147 4.18 10.84 10.48
N ASN A 148 3.77 10.46 11.68
CA ASN A 148 2.65 9.56 11.85
C ASN A 148 1.29 10.25 11.60
N GLU A 149 1.24 11.58 11.63
CA GLU A 149 0.00 12.33 11.43
C GLU A 149 -0.25 12.60 9.95
N GLU A 150 0.81 12.82 9.18
CA GLU A 150 0.71 13.19 7.77
C GLU A 150 1.00 12.03 6.81
N ASP A 151 2.08 11.28 7.04
CA ASP A 151 2.58 10.27 6.09
C ASP A 151 1.75 8.97 6.14
N VAL A 152 1.82 8.20 5.05
CA VAL A 152 1.06 6.97 4.84
C VAL A 152 2.00 5.78 4.74
N LEU A 153 1.72 4.75 5.54
CA LEU A 153 2.41 3.46 5.49
C LEU A 153 1.71 2.54 4.49
N PHE A 154 2.30 2.34 3.31
CA PHE A 154 1.77 1.43 2.29
C PHE A 154 2.41 0.06 2.39
N LEU A 155 1.61 -0.95 2.69
CA LEU A 155 2.00 -2.34 2.77
C LEU A 155 1.72 -3.05 1.44
N ARG A 156 2.72 -3.72 0.89
CA ARG A 156 2.62 -4.55 -0.32
C ARG A 156 2.83 -6.02 0.02
N PHE A 157 1.81 -6.83 -0.22
CA PHE A 157 1.75 -8.27 0.01
C PHE A 157 1.91 -8.96 -1.34
N ARG A 158 3.13 -8.85 -1.87
CA ARG A 158 3.49 -9.15 -3.26
C ARG A 158 3.44 -10.62 -3.67
N ASP A 159 3.67 -11.52 -2.72
CA ASP A 159 3.90 -12.94 -2.94
C ASP A 159 3.03 -13.74 -1.96
N GLY A 160 1.71 -13.65 -2.11
CA GLY A 160 0.88 -14.76 -1.65
C GLY A 160 1.20 -15.93 -2.57
N GLY A 161 1.93 -16.92 -2.06
CA GLY A 161 2.43 -18.02 -2.88
C GLY A 161 1.28 -18.58 -3.71
N ALA A 162 1.54 -18.91 -4.97
CA ALA A 162 0.60 -19.72 -5.72
C ALA A 162 0.28 -20.96 -4.84
N VAL A 163 -0.94 -21.02 -4.33
CA VAL A 163 -1.43 -22.20 -3.62
C VAL A 163 -1.58 -23.31 -4.64
N THR A 164 -0.48 -24.01 -4.88
CA THR A 164 -0.50 -25.34 -5.47
C THR A 164 -0.21 -26.42 -4.43
N GLU A 165 0.15 -26.05 -3.19
CA GLU A 165 0.45 -27.00 -2.11
C GLU A 165 -0.08 -26.51 -0.73
N LEU A 166 -1.41 -26.40 -0.56
CA LEU A 166 -2.04 -26.26 0.76
C LEU A 166 -2.87 -27.51 1.12
N SER A 167 -2.26 -28.69 0.99
CA SER A 167 -2.84 -29.93 1.55
C SER A 167 -2.51 -30.14 3.03
N GLN A 168 -1.90 -29.18 3.73
CA GLN A 168 -1.52 -29.34 5.13
C GLN A 168 -1.52 -28.01 5.91
N GLY A 169 -2.48 -27.83 6.83
CA GLY A 169 -2.25 -26.95 7.99
C GLY A 169 -3.42 -26.13 8.52
N VAL A 170 -4.46 -26.82 9.01
CA VAL A 170 -5.37 -26.48 10.11
C VAL A 170 -5.10 -25.18 10.88
N LEU A 171 -6.00 -24.19 10.75
CA LEU A 171 -6.25 -23.20 11.82
C LEU A 171 -7.73 -23.06 12.20
N PHE A 172 -8.66 -23.60 11.41
CA PHE A 172 -10.06 -23.76 11.81
C PHE A 172 -10.53 -25.15 11.40
N GLY A 173 -11.24 -25.84 12.29
CA GLY A 173 -11.70 -27.21 12.06
C GLY A 173 -12.44 -27.37 10.73
N GLU A 174 -12.11 -28.45 10.03
CA GLU A 174 -12.90 -29.05 8.93
C GLU A 174 -13.58 -28.10 7.94
N TYR A 175 -12.82 -27.22 7.28
CA TYR A 175 -13.15 -26.80 5.92
C TYR A 175 -11.86 -26.66 5.12
N ASP A 176 -11.85 -27.19 3.90
CA ASP A 176 -10.83 -26.97 2.87
C ASP A 176 -10.82 -25.48 2.46
N ALA A 177 -10.49 -24.59 3.39
CA ALA A 177 -10.25 -23.19 3.16
C ALA A 177 -8.76 -23.01 2.92
N SER A 178 -8.37 -22.74 1.68
CA SER A 178 -7.40 -21.69 1.35
C SER A 178 -7.05 -21.75 -0.14
N GLY A 179 -7.91 -21.18 -0.97
CA GLY A 179 -7.38 -20.45 -2.13
C GLY A 179 -6.78 -19.15 -1.61
N ALA A 180 -5.62 -19.24 -0.93
CA ALA A 180 -5.07 -18.15 -0.11
C ALA A 180 -4.82 -16.89 -0.95
N ASN A 181 -5.44 -15.79 -0.56
CA ASN A 181 -4.98 -14.48 -0.97
C ASN A 181 -3.81 -14.07 -0.04
N SER A 182 -3.06 -13.04 -0.42
CA SER A 182 -1.92 -12.57 0.36
C SER A 182 -2.30 -12.00 1.73
N LEU A 183 -3.57 -11.67 1.97
CA LEU A 183 -4.06 -11.17 3.26
C LEU A 183 -4.30 -12.32 4.26
N SER A 184 -4.84 -13.47 3.82
CA SER A 184 -4.96 -14.68 4.64
C SER A 184 -3.59 -15.08 5.22
N GLU A 185 -2.54 -15.02 4.39
CA GLU A 185 -1.17 -15.35 4.84
C GLU A 185 -0.65 -14.46 5.98
N VAL A 186 -1.07 -13.19 6.01
CA VAL A 186 -0.69 -12.25 7.08
C VAL A 186 -1.31 -12.64 8.40
N LEU A 187 -2.51 -13.21 8.36
CA LEU A 187 -3.29 -13.58 9.54
C LEU A 187 -2.86 -14.94 10.09
N GLU A 188 -2.33 -15.81 9.24
CA GLU A 188 -1.88 -17.15 9.60
C GLU A 188 -0.50 -17.20 10.30
N GLY A 189 0.37 -16.21 10.05
CA GLY A 189 1.71 -16.15 10.62
C GLY A 189 1.83 -15.20 11.83
N PRO A 190 2.64 -15.51 12.86
CA PRO A 190 2.87 -14.57 13.95
C PRO A 190 3.60 -13.33 13.42
N TRP A 191 3.11 -12.14 13.75
CA TRP A 191 3.81 -10.90 13.40
C TRP A 191 5.06 -10.74 14.24
N SER A 192 6.15 -10.31 13.61
CA SER A 192 7.32 -9.83 14.36
C SER A 192 6.90 -8.68 15.28
N ALA A 193 7.56 -8.59 16.45
CA ALA A 193 7.24 -7.56 17.43
C ALA A 193 7.39 -6.14 16.85
N GLU A 194 8.35 -5.96 15.95
CA GLU A 194 8.61 -4.72 15.26
C GLU A 194 7.51 -4.37 14.25
N MET A 195 7.02 -5.34 13.48
CA MET A 195 5.88 -5.13 12.57
C MET A 195 4.61 -4.80 13.36
N ALA A 196 4.31 -5.57 14.41
CA ALA A 196 3.15 -5.31 15.26
C ALA A 196 3.20 -3.91 15.89
N ALA A 197 4.35 -3.50 16.42
CA ALA A 197 4.53 -2.15 16.96
C ALA A 197 4.37 -1.07 15.89
N THR A 198 4.89 -1.30 14.68
CA THR A 198 4.74 -0.37 13.55
C THR A 198 3.27 -0.19 13.18
N LEU A 199 2.52 -1.30 13.04
CA LEU A 199 1.12 -1.26 12.60
C LEU A 199 0.18 -0.71 13.69
N HIS A 200 0.34 -1.10 14.95
CA HIS A 200 -0.43 -0.54 16.06
C HIS A 200 -0.12 0.96 16.31
N GLY A 201 1.06 1.41 15.88
CA GLY A 201 1.45 2.82 15.95
C GLY A 201 0.89 3.66 14.80
N GLY A 202 0.56 3.05 13.66
CA GLY A 202 0.25 3.75 12.42
C GLY A 202 -1.12 4.44 12.42
N ARG A 203 -1.19 5.72 12.05
CA ARG A 203 -2.48 6.42 11.85
C ARG A 203 -3.06 6.27 10.45
N LYS A 204 -2.21 6.12 9.44
CA LYS A 204 -2.60 6.04 8.04
C LYS A 204 -1.91 4.85 7.40
N ILE A 205 -2.68 3.84 7.03
CA ILE A 205 -2.18 2.62 6.40
C ILE A 205 -2.79 2.53 5.01
N ALA A 206 -2.02 2.08 4.03
CA ALA A 206 -2.49 1.79 2.69
C ALA A 206 -2.27 0.32 2.33
N LEU A 207 -3.19 -0.24 1.55
CA LEU A 207 -3.15 -1.59 0.97
C LEU A 207 -3.37 -1.49 -0.54
N ASP A 208 -2.84 -2.44 -1.32
CA ASP A 208 -3.09 -2.45 -2.76
C ASP A 208 -4.48 -3.06 -3.02
N VAL A 209 -5.29 -2.39 -3.84
CA VAL A 209 -6.63 -2.89 -4.21
C VAL A 209 -6.56 -4.29 -4.82
N ALA A 210 -5.48 -4.63 -5.53
CA ALA A 210 -5.30 -5.96 -6.11
C ALA A 210 -5.26 -7.09 -5.07
N GLU A 211 -4.88 -6.78 -3.83
CA GLU A 211 -4.78 -7.75 -2.73
C GLU A 211 -6.14 -8.09 -2.13
N THR A 212 -7.15 -7.26 -2.39
CA THR A 212 -8.53 -7.52 -1.96
C THR A 212 -9.26 -8.52 -2.87
N TRP A 213 -8.64 -8.97 -3.96
CA TRP A 213 -9.25 -9.87 -4.94
C TRP A 213 -9.01 -11.33 -4.54
N THR A 214 -10.09 -12.09 -4.36
CA THR A 214 -10.04 -13.54 -4.16
C THR A 214 -10.73 -14.27 -5.31
N ASN A 215 -10.38 -15.53 -5.50
CA ASN A 215 -11.15 -16.41 -6.39
C ASN A 215 -12.54 -16.65 -5.77
N GLU A 216 -13.56 -16.69 -6.64
CA GLU A 216 -15.02 -16.61 -6.35
C GLU A 216 -15.58 -17.67 -5.38
N THR A 217 -14.78 -18.62 -4.90
CA THR A 217 -15.22 -19.79 -4.12
C THR A 217 -15.19 -19.62 -2.60
N VAL A 218 -14.65 -18.52 -2.06
CA VAL A 218 -14.33 -18.39 -0.62
C VAL A 218 -15.04 -17.17 -0.01
N GLY A 219 -16.37 -17.18 0.02
CA GLY A 219 -17.16 -16.00 0.39
C GLY A 219 -17.21 -15.67 1.89
N ALA A 220 -17.49 -16.66 2.76
CA ALA A 220 -17.70 -16.41 4.20
C ALA A 220 -16.37 -16.31 4.99
N VAL A 221 -15.42 -17.21 4.71
CA VAL A 221 -14.09 -17.22 5.36
C VAL A 221 -13.36 -15.90 5.12
N LEU A 222 -13.51 -15.33 3.91
CA LEU A 222 -12.89 -14.05 3.58
C LEU A 222 -13.42 -12.89 4.45
N LEU A 223 -14.70 -12.87 4.80
CA LEU A 223 -15.24 -11.80 5.65
C LEU A 223 -14.72 -11.90 7.09
N GLU A 224 -14.54 -13.11 7.61
CA GLU A 224 -13.94 -13.35 8.92
C GLU A 224 -12.46 -12.94 8.95
N GLU A 225 -11.71 -13.26 7.89
CA GLU A 225 -10.32 -12.83 7.73
C GLU A 225 -10.21 -11.29 7.64
N VAL A 226 -11.07 -10.65 6.85
CA VAL A 226 -11.11 -9.19 6.75
C VAL A 226 -11.46 -8.55 8.10
N ALA A 227 -12.42 -9.10 8.83
CA ALA A 227 -12.74 -8.62 10.17
C ALA A 227 -11.56 -8.79 11.13
N TYR A 228 -10.90 -9.95 11.11
CA TYR A 228 -9.73 -10.20 11.95
C TYR A 228 -8.57 -9.24 11.62
N LEU A 229 -8.29 -8.99 10.34
CA LEU A 229 -7.32 -7.97 9.92
C LEU A 229 -7.71 -6.58 10.43
N GLY A 230 -8.99 -6.22 10.32
CA GLY A 230 -9.54 -4.98 10.89
C GLY A 230 -9.25 -4.85 12.38
N CYS A 231 -9.48 -5.91 13.15
CA CYS A 231 -9.18 -5.97 14.58
C CYS A 231 -7.67 -5.80 14.87
N CYS A 232 -6.79 -6.36 14.05
CA CYS A 232 -5.35 -6.20 14.22
C CYS A 232 -4.84 -4.79 13.89
N LEU A 233 -5.48 -4.11 12.93
CA LEU A 233 -5.06 -2.78 12.47
C LEU A 233 -5.74 -1.62 13.19
N GLN A 234 -6.87 -1.85 13.88
CA GLN A 234 -7.72 -0.78 14.39
C GLN A 234 -7.02 0.18 15.35
N GLN A 235 -6.01 -0.27 16.10
CA GLN A 235 -5.46 0.47 17.23
C GLN A 235 -4.89 1.82 16.78
N GLY A 236 -5.60 2.90 17.09
CA GLY A 236 -5.16 4.25 16.78
C GLY A 236 -5.19 4.63 15.29
N LEU A 237 -5.68 3.75 14.41
CA LEU A 237 -5.83 3.99 12.99
C LEU A 237 -6.86 5.10 12.74
N ARG A 238 -6.53 6.03 11.85
CA ARG A 238 -7.41 7.12 11.43
C ARG A 238 -7.93 6.91 10.02
N VAL A 239 -7.11 6.42 9.10
CA VAL A 239 -7.51 6.21 7.70
C VAL A 239 -6.89 4.91 7.20
N LEU A 240 -7.70 4.10 6.52
CA LEU A 240 -7.22 3.01 5.69
C LEU A 240 -7.38 3.41 4.22
N TYR A 241 -6.28 3.45 3.48
CA TYR A 241 -6.31 3.72 2.05
C TYR A 241 -6.28 2.43 1.25
N LEU A 242 -7.10 2.34 0.22
CA LEU A 242 -7.02 1.31 -0.82
C LEU A 242 -6.44 1.95 -2.08
N VAL A 243 -5.27 1.49 -2.52
CA VAL A 243 -4.55 2.07 -3.66
C VAL A 243 -4.86 1.26 -4.92
N ASP A 244 -5.56 1.87 -5.88
CA ASP A 244 -5.83 1.26 -7.18
C ASP A 244 -4.81 1.71 -8.23
N HIS A 245 -3.96 0.76 -8.65
CA HIS A 245 -3.00 0.95 -9.73
C HIS A 245 -3.57 0.59 -11.14
N CYS A 246 -4.83 0.11 -11.30
CA CYS A 246 -5.43 -0.19 -12.63
C CYS A 246 -5.68 1.07 -13.46
N PRO A 247 -6.32 2.14 -12.91
CA PRO A 247 -6.69 3.32 -13.68
C PRO A 247 -5.50 3.92 -14.43
N GLY A 248 -5.69 4.18 -15.72
CA GLY A 248 -4.65 4.74 -16.60
C GLY A 248 -3.54 3.76 -17.04
N ARG A 249 -3.41 2.59 -16.39
CA ARG A 249 -2.19 1.76 -16.49
C ARG A 249 -2.44 0.33 -16.96
N CYS A 250 -3.51 -0.32 -16.50
CA CYS A 250 -3.74 -1.72 -16.88
C CYS A 250 -4.17 -1.79 -18.35
N SER A 251 -3.43 -2.58 -19.13
CA SER A 251 -3.73 -2.74 -20.55
C SER A 251 -4.94 -3.63 -20.86
N ARG A 252 -5.41 -4.35 -19.84
CA ARG A 252 -6.44 -5.39 -19.93
C ARG A 252 -7.82 -4.95 -19.44
N CYS A 253 -7.91 -4.06 -18.43
CA CYS A 253 -9.19 -3.63 -17.84
C CYS A 253 -9.94 -2.55 -18.64
N GLY A 254 -9.41 -2.06 -19.77
CA GLY A 254 -10.01 -0.97 -20.55
C GLY A 254 -9.97 0.41 -19.85
N ARG A 255 -9.41 0.50 -18.64
CA ARG A 255 -9.35 1.73 -17.82
C ARG A 255 -8.22 2.70 -18.19
N LYS A 256 -7.60 2.56 -19.37
CA LYS A 256 -6.44 3.38 -19.81
C LYS A 256 -6.70 4.89 -19.90
N GLY A 257 -7.96 5.32 -19.99
CA GLY A 257 -8.35 6.74 -20.10
C GLY A 257 -8.89 7.35 -18.80
N MET A 258 -8.82 6.63 -17.68
CA MET A 258 -9.29 7.12 -16.38
C MET A 258 -8.18 7.93 -15.72
N ALA A 259 -8.45 9.22 -15.50
CA ALA A 259 -7.60 10.13 -14.74
C ALA A 259 -8.31 10.49 -13.43
N ALA A 260 -7.55 10.79 -12.37
CA ALA A 260 -8.12 11.04 -11.06
C ALA A 260 -9.09 12.23 -11.06
N ASP A 261 -8.78 13.27 -11.84
CA ASP A 261 -9.62 14.47 -12.01
C ASP A 261 -11.04 14.17 -12.52
N ARG A 262 -11.21 13.06 -13.26
CA ARG A 262 -12.53 12.64 -13.79
C ARG A 262 -13.35 11.83 -12.79
N LEU A 263 -12.75 11.41 -11.68
CA LEU A 263 -13.36 10.56 -10.66
C LEU A 263 -13.66 11.34 -9.37
N GLN A 264 -13.77 12.66 -9.46
CA GLN A 264 -14.01 13.56 -8.34
C GLN A 264 -15.50 13.80 -8.06
N GLU A 265 -16.40 13.24 -8.86
CA GLU A 265 -17.82 13.24 -8.55
C GLU A 265 -18.14 12.19 -7.48
N ARG A 266 -18.83 12.58 -6.41
CA ARG A 266 -19.15 11.64 -5.32
C ARG A 266 -20.25 10.69 -5.75
N GLY A 267 -19.90 9.45 -6.05
CA GLY A 267 -20.82 8.38 -6.45
C GLY A 267 -21.74 7.89 -5.31
N GLN A 268 -22.67 7.00 -5.64
CA GLN A 268 -23.56 6.37 -4.67
C GLN A 268 -22.78 5.44 -3.74
N LEU A 269 -21.85 4.66 -4.26
CA LEU A 269 -21.01 3.74 -3.49
C LEU A 269 -20.15 4.49 -2.46
N TYR A 270 -19.56 5.62 -2.84
CA TYR A 270 -18.83 6.49 -1.90
C TYR A 270 -19.73 6.95 -0.74
N ARG A 271 -20.96 7.40 -1.04
CA ARG A 271 -21.92 7.82 0.01
C ARG A 271 -22.43 6.67 0.87
N GLN A 272 -22.40 5.44 0.37
CA GLN A 272 -22.73 4.26 1.18
C GLN A 272 -21.58 3.90 2.14
N LEU A 273 -20.33 4.10 1.72
CA LEU A 273 -19.16 3.84 2.55
C LEU A 273 -18.92 4.95 3.58
N HIS A 274 -19.33 6.18 3.27
CA HIS A 274 -19.07 7.35 4.11
C HIS A 274 -20.34 8.08 4.55
N TYR A 275 -20.43 8.39 5.85
CA TYR A 275 -21.49 9.21 6.43
C TYR A 275 -21.36 10.71 6.05
N ASP A 276 -22.46 11.46 6.20
CA ASP A 276 -22.62 12.85 5.73
C ASP A 276 -21.50 13.84 6.12
N GLU A 277 -20.81 13.62 7.24
CA GLU A 277 -19.74 14.49 7.74
C GLU A 277 -18.53 14.60 6.79
N THR A 278 -18.36 13.68 5.84
CA THR A 278 -17.24 13.70 4.89
C THR A 278 -17.58 14.32 3.52
N GLN A 279 -18.84 14.72 3.29
CA GLN A 279 -19.29 15.13 1.95
C GLN A 279 -18.72 16.47 1.46
N GLY A 280 -18.17 17.30 2.35
CA GLY A 280 -17.55 18.59 2.00
C GLY A 280 -16.02 18.61 1.97
N ARG A 281 -15.34 17.49 2.26
CA ARG A 281 -13.88 17.45 2.41
C ARG A 281 -13.19 17.49 1.05
N GLU A 282 -12.05 18.18 0.97
CA GLU A 282 -11.15 18.07 -0.19
C GLU A 282 -10.56 16.66 -0.33
N PRO A 283 -10.30 16.17 -1.54
CA PRO A 283 -9.64 14.89 -1.75
C PRO A 283 -8.25 14.89 -1.14
N ASP A 284 -7.84 13.77 -0.52
CA ASP A 284 -6.48 13.62 -0.07
C ASP A 284 -5.52 13.53 -1.27
N VAL A 285 -4.34 14.15 -1.12
CA VAL A 285 -3.23 14.05 -2.07
C VAL A 285 -1.99 13.63 -1.30
N VAL A 286 -1.46 12.46 -1.61
CA VAL A 286 -0.26 11.89 -0.97
C VAL A 286 0.84 11.78 -2.02
N ARG A 287 2.06 12.22 -1.69
CA ARG A 287 3.17 12.26 -2.64
C ARG A 287 4.10 11.06 -2.48
N GLY A 288 4.45 10.45 -3.60
CA GLY A 288 5.56 9.51 -3.72
C GLY A 288 6.67 10.09 -4.59
N VAL A 289 7.79 9.37 -4.71
CA VAL A 289 8.85 9.73 -5.66
C VAL A 289 8.39 9.38 -7.07
N GLY A 290 8.13 10.41 -7.90
CA GLY A 290 7.63 10.26 -9.26
C GLY A 290 6.18 9.77 -9.34
N LYS A 291 5.42 9.90 -8.25
CA LYS A 291 4.03 9.44 -8.12
C LYS A 291 3.22 10.44 -7.32
N THR A 292 1.99 10.67 -7.73
CA THR A 292 0.96 11.29 -6.88
C THR A 292 -0.19 10.31 -6.68
N TYR A 293 -0.57 10.10 -5.43
CA TYR A 293 -1.71 9.28 -5.04
C TYR A 293 -2.86 10.23 -4.68
N ARG A 294 -3.91 10.21 -5.49
CA ARG A 294 -5.06 11.12 -5.34
C ARG A 294 -6.30 10.35 -4.96
N GLU A 295 -7.00 10.84 -3.95
CA GLU A 295 -8.29 10.28 -3.58
C GLU A 295 -9.34 10.50 -4.67
N VAL A 296 -10.19 9.49 -4.84
CA VAL A 296 -11.32 9.52 -5.78
C VAL A 296 -12.61 9.19 -5.06
N PHE A 297 -13.73 9.63 -5.64
CA PHE A 297 -15.06 9.47 -5.06
C PHE A 297 -16.05 8.75 -6.00
N ASP A 298 -15.73 8.67 -7.29
CA ASP A 298 -16.57 7.99 -8.28
C ASP A 298 -16.14 6.51 -8.42
N PHE A 299 -16.57 5.67 -7.47
CA PHE A 299 -16.21 4.25 -7.48
C PHE A 299 -16.86 3.53 -8.66
N GLU A 300 -18.06 3.95 -9.06
CA GLU A 300 -18.80 3.47 -10.22
C GLU A 300 -18.06 3.82 -11.52
N GLY A 301 -17.49 5.02 -11.62
CA GLY A 301 -16.61 5.43 -12.69
C GLY A 301 -15.32 4.61 -12.77
N MET A 302 -14.84 4.08 -11.63
CA MET A 302 -13.78 3.06 -11.63
C MET A 302 -14.27 1.67 -12.05
N GLY A 303 -15.57 1.47 -12.26
CA GLY A 303 -16.17 0.18 -12.57
C GLY A 303 -16.38 -0.70 -11.34
N TRP A 304 -16.44 -0.12 -10.13
CA TRP A 304 -16.89 -0.85 -8.95
C TRP A 304 -18.42 -0.90 -8.91
N SER A 305 -18.93 -1.95 -8.28
CA SER A 305 -20.34 -2.14 -7.95
C SER A 305 -20.46 -2.41 -6.45
N ASP A 306 -21.68 -2.46 -5.93
CA ASP A 306 -21.97 -2.88 -4.56
C ASP A 306 -21.50 -4.31 -4.25
N LYS A 307 -21.29 -5.12 -5.29
CA LYS A 307 -20.75 -6.49 -5.23
C LYS A 307 -19.27 -6.58 -5.58
N HIS A 308 -18.61 -5.48 -5.97
CA HIS A 308 -17.21 -5.54 -6.36
C HIS A 308 -16.35 -5.94 -5.14
N PRO A 309 -15.41 -6.90 -5.25
CA PRO A 309 -14.65 -7.42 -4.11
C PRO A 309 -13.99 -6.34 -3.25
N SER A 310 -13.38 -5.35 -3.90
CA SER A 310 -12.73 -4.22 -3.21
C SER A 310 -13.71 -3.32 -2.46
N PHE A 311 -14.95 -3.17 -2.95
CA PHE A 311 -15.97 -2.40 -2.24
C PHE A 311 -16.51 -3.16 -1.03
N VAL A 312 -16.74 -4.48 -1.18
CA VAL A 312 -17.14 -5.36 -0.08
C VAL A 312 -16.07 -5.38 1.01
N PHE A 313 -14.80 -5.52 0.62
CA PHE A 313 -13.65 -5.42 1.52
C PHE A 313 -13.63 -4.07 2.26
N ALA A 314 -13.76 -2.96 1.53
CA ALA A 314 -13.76 -1.62 2.12
C ALA A 314 -14.87 -1.46 3.18
N ARG A 315 -16.09 -1.93 2.89
CA ARG A 315 -17.21 -1.87 3.84
C ARG A 315 -16.95 -2.71 5.09
N ALA A 316 -16.48 -3.95 4.92
CA ALA A 316 -16.20 -4.84 6.05
C ALA A 316 -15.09 -4.28 6.96
N MET A 317 -14.03 -3.71 6.38
CA MET A 317 -12.97 -3.03 7.14
C MET A 317 -13.50 -1.78 7.85
N ASP A 318 -14.29 -0.94 7.17
CA ASP A 318 -14.84 0.28 7.77
C ASP A 318 -15.71 -0.04 8.99
N GLU A 319 -16.65 -0.97 8.83
CA GLU A 319 -17.55 -1.41 9.90
C GLU A 319 -16.79 -2.03 11.07
N THR A 320 -15.85 -2.94 10.79
CA THR A 320 -15.09 -3.63 11.83
C THR A 320 -14.23 -2.66 12.63
N ILE A 321 -13.46 -1.79 11.97
CA ILE A 321 -12.57 -0.84 12.66
C ILE A 321 -13.38 0.16 13.48
N ARG A 322 -14.49 0.68 12.94
CA ARG A 322 -15.37 1.58 13.70
C ARG A 322 -15.94 0.91 14.94
N SER A 323 -16.39 -0.33 14.81
CA SER A 323 -16.93 -1.12 15.92
C SER A 323 -15.87 -1.31 17.02
N GLN A 324 -14.68 -1.81 16.65
CA GLN A 324 -13.58 -2.04 17.60
C GLN A 324 -13.11 -0.75 18.30
N GLN A 325 -13.01 0.36 17.58
CA GLN A 325 -12.65 1.64 18.19
C GLN A 325 -13.77 2.24 19.05
N ALA A 326 -15.04 1.98 18.72
CA ALA A 326 -16.17 2.40 19.53
C ALA A 326 -16.19 1.64 20.87
N ASP A 327 -15.95 0.33 20.85
CA ASP A 327 -15.86 -0.50 22.06
C ASP A 327 -14.68 -0.10 22.96
N ALA A 328 -13.62 0.44 22.38
CA ALA A 328 -12.43 0.93 23.08
C ALA A 328 -12.49 2.43 23.47
N ASP A 329 -13.63 3.11 23.30
CA ASP A 329 -13.80 4.57 23.52
C ASP A 329 -12.75 5.44 22.79
N ALA A 330 -12.28 4.97 21.63
CA ALA A 330 -11.16 5.53 20.88
C ALA A 330 -11.55 5.94 19.45
N ARG A 331 -12.79 6.40 19.24
CA ARG A 331 -13.36 6.77 17.93
C ARG A 331 -12.55 7.84 17.20
N ARG A 332 -11.53 7.42 16.46
CA ARG A 332 -10.61 8.28 15.69
C ARG A 332 -10.60 7.92 14.20
N PHE A 333 -11.19 6.79 13.84
CA PHE A 333 -11.27 6.30 12.47
C PHE A 333 -12.21 7.17 11.62
N GLN A 334 -11.62 7.76 10.59
CA GLN A 334 -12.28 8.64 9.63
C GLN A 334 -12.88 7.84 8.47
N GLY A 335 -12.35 6.65 8.18
CA GLY A 335 -12.93 5.72 7.21
C GLY A 335 -11.92 5.08 6.26
N VAL A 336 -12.43 4.23 5.39
CA VAL A 336 -11.68 3.64 4.27
C VAL A 336 -11.76 4.55 3.05
N ARG A 337 -10.63 5.00 2.51
CA ARG A 337 -10.55 5.90 1.35
C ARG A 337 -9.89 5.21 0.16
N VAL A 338 -10.17 5.64 -1.07
CA VAL A 338 -9.60 5.03 -2.27
C VAL A 338 -8.70 6.02 -2.99
N LEU A 339 -7.44 5.63 -3.23
CA LEU A 339 -6.45 6.42 -3.96
C LEU A 339 -6.20 5.82 -5.34
N VAL A 340 -6.09 6.65 -6.36
CA VAL A 340 -5.56 6.28 -7.68
C VAL A 340 -4.18 6.90 -7.89
N VAL A 341 -3.37 6.26 -8.72
CA VAL A 341 -1.95 6.62 -8.87
C VAL A 341 -1.67 7.30 -10.20
N GLU A 342 -1.18 8.54 -10.14
CA GLU A 342 -0.76 9.37 -11.27
C GLU A 342 0.78 9.34 -11.39
N ASP A 343 1.30 9.20 -12.60
CA ASP A 343 2.74 9.30 -12.86
C ASP A 343 3.15 10.76 -12.93
N GLU A 344 4.27 11.07 -12.29
CA GLU A 344 4.95 12.34 -12.49
C GLU A 344 6.18 12.13 -13.37
N ASP A 345 6.34 12.97 -14.37
CA ASP A 345 7.54 12.97 -15.20
C ASP A 345 8.70 13.54 -14.37
N VAL A 346 9.62 12.65 -13.96
CA VAL A 346 10.83 13.02 -13.23
C VAL A 346 12.03 12.77 -14.13
N ASP A 347 12.78 13.83 -14.44
CA ASP A 347 13.93 13.76 -15.33
C ASP A 347 14.97 12.74 -14.86
N GLY A 348 15.28 11.78 -15.74
CA GLY A 348 16.30 10.74 -15.50
C GLY A 348 15.86 9.60 -14.58
N LEU A 349 14.59 9.58 -14.16
CA LEU A 349 14.03 8.52 -13.34
C LEU A 349 13.05 7.67 -14.17
N ASP A 350 13.25 6.36 -14.19
CA ASP A 350 12.24 5.45 -14.75
C ASP A 350 11.10 5.30 -13.74
N THR A 351 10.03 6.08 -13.94
CA THR A 351 8.82 6.03 -13.12
C THR A 351 7.85 4.94 -13.58
N THR A 352 8.25 4.05 -14.49
CA THR A 352 7.36 3.00 -15.01
C THR A 352 6.78 2.15 -13.87
N THR A 353 5.47 1.93 -13.92
CA THR A 353 4.77 0.99 -13.05
C THR A 353 3.86 0.11 -13.90
N LEU A 354 4.05 -1.20 -13.76
CA LEU A 354 3.27 -2.20 -14.48
C LEU A 354 2.23 -2.82 -13.56
N MET A 355 1.00 -2.93 -14.07
CA MET A 355 -0.13 -3.51 -13.37
C MET A 355 -0.91 -4.43 -14.31
N ASP A 356 -1.08 -5.68 -13.90
CA ASP A 356 -1.86 -6.69 -14.62
C ASP A 356 -3.03 -7.14 -13.74
N CYS A 357 -4.12 -6.39 -13.82
CA CYS A 357 -5.35 -6.55 -13.05
C CYS A 357 -6.09 -7.90 -13.26
N ASN A 358 -5.75 -8.65 -14.30
CA ASN A 358 -6.30 -9.98 -14.57
C ASN A 358 -5.32 -10.80 -15.42
N PRO A 359 -4.34 -11.49 -14.81
CA PRO A 359 -3.39 -12.28 -15.57
C PRO A 359 -4.05 -13.50 -16.26
N GLU A 360 -5.17 -14.01 -15.75
CA GLU A 360 -5.75 -15.32 -16.10
C GLU A 360 -7.17 -15.32 -16.72
N GLY A 361 -7.90 -14.20 -16.71
CA GLY A 361 -9.12 -14.02 -17.50
C GLY A 361 -10.34 -14.84 -17.07
N ALA A 362 -11.09 -14.39 -16.06
CA ALA A 362 -12.51 -14.72 -15.92
C ALA A 362 -13.33 -13.48 -15.48
N PRO A 363 -14.55 -13.26 -16.02
CA PRO A 363 -15.42 -12.14 -15.65
C PRO A 363 -16.45 -12.48 -14.56
N GLU A 364 -16.83 -11.45 -13.82
CA GLU A 364 -17.88 -11.33 -12.79
C GLU A 364 -19.18 -12.09 -13.12
N LYS A 365 -19.32 -13.34 -12.68
CA LYS A 365 -20.62 -14.03 -12.63
C LYS A 365 -20.57 -15.17 -11.60
N LYS A 366 -20.64 -14.88 -10.29
CA LYS A 366 -21.04 -15.88 -9.26
C LYS A 366 -21.12 -15.42 -7.80
N MET A 367 -21.11 -14.11 -7.50
CA MET A 367 -21.23 -13.63 -6.11
C MET A 367 -22.67 -13.62 -5.55
N ASP A 368 -23.65 -14.08 -6.33
CA ASP A 368 -25.08 -14.05 -5.96
C ASP A 368 -25.46 -15.04 -4.84
N MET A 369 -24.66 -16.07 -4.56
CA MET A 369 -25.03 -17.10 -3.55
C MET A 369 -24.51 -16.81 -2.13
N VAL A 370 -23.54 -15.93 -1.94
CA VAL A 370 -22.87 -15.72 -0.64
C VAL A 370 -23.63 -14.72 0.25
N TRP A 371 -24.27 -13.72 -0.36
CA TRP A 371 -25.00 -12.68 0.37
C TRP A 371 -26.26 -13.17 1.08
N GLU A 372 -26.92 -14.21 0.56
CA GLU A 372 -28.10 -14.80 1.22
C GLU A 372 -27.75 -15.56 2.51
N MET A 373 -26.48 -15.91 2.73
CA MET A 373 -26.05 -16.66 3.92
C MET A 373 -25.62 -15.75 5.10
N SER A 374 -25.10 -14.55 4.82
CA SER A 374 -24.62 -13.63 5.88
C SER A 374 -25.74 -12.87 6.60
N LEU A 375 -26.93 -12.76 5.99
CA LEU A 375 -28.12 -12.21 6.65
C LEU A 375 -28.68 -13.08 7.80
N ARG A 376 -28.09 -14.25 8.07
CA ARG A 376 -28.47 -15.11 9.21
C ARG A 376 -27.75 -14.79 10.52
N TRP A 377 -26.80 -13.86 10.53
CA TRP A 377 -26.08 -13.43 11.75
C TRP A 377 -26.64 -12.13 12.34
N SER A 378 -27.77 -11.65 11.82
CA SER A 378 -28.55 -10.55 12.39
C SER A 378 -29.82 -11.08 13.06
N CYS A 379 -29.66 -11.73 14.22
CA CYS A 379 -30.72 -12.03 15.19
C CYS A 379 -30.19 -11.81 16.60
#